data_AF-A0A496P417-F1
#
_entry.id   AF-A0A496P417-F1
#
_cell.length_a   1.000
_cell.length_b   1.000
_cell.length_c   1.000
_cell.angle_alpha   90.00
_cell.angle_beta   90.00
_cell.angle_gamma   90.00
#
_symmetry.space_group_name_H-M   'P 1'
#
loop_
_entity.id
_entity.type
_entity.pdbx_description
1 polymer ?
#
loop_
_entity_poly.entity_id
_entity_poly.type
_entity_poly.pdbx_seq_one_letter_code
_entity_poly.pdbx_strand_id
1 'polypeptide(L)'
;MQKIYSLLIFLSIISYGQQGRVGINTDAPEATLDIKEKPLDEMPEGYSQGVSFPNFTTKERKTFTEVKLGTMIYNTTKNRLEIYTVVNGKEGWYSIGVVEEEPLSTKTISAADIAQKQKIMFQDDEPESVLFDGNQRGFHLNAMVQVGKIDKNKFRIRNFLPRKFNDVEIYFKNANTAAPVKILVLEELAALSEVEIDLPFDGGSLRFEDADGNAESYAASDLKTDDYTLSVDVPDNFLFQRMKTIKHKTFISFGKFGTGNWGTTTAEHIRQYLPIIANMAYLYSSEKFRTRFMDFPHVLYDNGKKPINREAVYNKMFSVPHQVFGVTTGVEGLGGGNVFGIHQRFLQYDDYYSQLSHWALECWSHEFGHVLDFSHDSNMTYRGGPDNKGYVDIVIRLYGDLLRNGDIPFWKNPYK
;
A
#
# COMPACT_ATOMS: atom_id res chain seq x y z
N MET A 1 69.31 58.83 -26.65
CA MET A 1 70.03 57.58 -26.37
C MET A 1 69.02 56.45 -26.24
N GLN A 2 69.19 55.38 -27.05
CA GLN A 2 68.57 54.03 -26.98
C GLN A 2 67.02 53.93 -27.16
N LYS A 3 66.42 53.04 -27.95
CA LYS A 3 66.85 51.85 -28.72
C LYS A 3 65.79 51.54 -29.81
N ILE A 4 66.24 50.94 -30.90
CA ILE A 4 65.51 50.42 -32.07
C ILE A 4 64.98 49.00 -31.77
N TYR A 5 64.11 48.49 -32.66
CA TYR A 5 63.74 47.08 -32.98
C TYR A 5 62.40 46.62 -32.39
N SER A 6 61.50 45.94 -33.10
CA SER A 6 61.40 45.48 -34.49
C SER A 6 59.97 44.98 -34.68
N LEU A 7 59.38 45.23 -35.86
CA LEU A 7 58.10 44.65 -36.26
C LEU A 7 58.31 43.86 -37.56
N LEU A 8 57.65 42.70 -37.63
CA LEU A 8 57.45 41.75 -38.75
C LEU A 8 58.44 40.57 -38.84
N ILE A 9 57.89 39.34 -38.81
CA ILE A 9 57.80 38.36 -39.94
C ILE A 9 57.56 36.91 -39.42
N PHE A 10 56.38 36.35 -39.76
CA PHE A 10 56.01 34.99 -40.25
C PHE A 10 56.29 33.61 -39.55
N LEU A 11 55.35 32.68 -39.88
CA LEU A 11 55.30 31.19 -39.80
C LEU A 11 54.96 30.57 -38.41
N SER A 12 54.14 29.52 -38.23
CA SER A 12 53.37 28.61 -39.12
C SER A 12 52.53 27.61 -38.26
N ILE A 13 51.27 27.36 -38.69
CA ILE A 13 50.52 26.08 -38.76
C ILE A 13 50.62 25.07 -37.58
N ILE A 14 49.48 24.79 -36.91
CA ILE A 14 48.99 23.41 -36.68
C ILE A 14 47.46 23.39 -36.81
N SER A 15 47.01 22.69 -37.84
CA SER A 15 45.64 22.19 -38.03
C SER A 15 45.34 21.05 -37.04
N TYR A 16 44.19 21.09 -36.36
CA TYR A 16 43.51 19.89 -35.88
C TYR A 16 42.09 19.88 -36.44
N GLY A 17 41.76 18.79 -37.13
CA GLY A 17 40.72 18.70 -38.15
C GLY A 17 39.28 18.88 -37.67
N GLN A 18 38.50 19.60 -38.48
CA GLN A 18 37.06 19.39 -38.56
C GLN A 18 36.80 18.23 -39.52
N GLN A 19 36.68 17.01 -38.98
CA GLN A 19 35.86 15.98 -39.61
C GLN A 19 34.44 16.14 -39.05
N GLY A 20 33.68 17.05 -39.65
CA GLY A 20 32.26 17.21 -39.42
C GLY A 20 31.62 17.56 -40.75
N ARG A 21 31.08 16.55 -41.44
CA ARG A 21 30.36 16.73 -42.69
C ARG A 21 29.02 17.37 -42.35
N VAL A 22 28.92 18.70 -42.34
CA VAL A 22 27.63 19.40 -42.34
C VAL A 22 27.64 20.35 -43.52
N GLY A 23 26.79 20.08 -44.50
CA GLY A 23 26.67 20.92 -45.70
C GLY A 23 25.87 22.17 -45.39
N ILE A 24 26.54 23.31 -45.29
CA ILE A 24 25.89 24.63 -45.30
C ILE A 24 26.10 25.20 -46.70
N ASN A 25 25.02 25.42 -47.45
CA ASN A 25 24.98 25.98 -48.81
C ASN A 25 25.78 25.20 -49.89
N THR A 26 25.40 23.95 -50.18
CA THR A 26 26.05 23.10 -51.22
C THR A 26 25.05 22.18 -51.95
N ASP A 27 25.41 21.75 -53.17
CA ASP A 27 24.61 20.92 -54.09
C ASP A 27 24.89 19.41 -53.98
N ALA A 28 25.82 18.98 -53.11
CA ALA A 28 26.01 17.57 -52.77
C ALA A 28 26.49 17.32 -51.31
N PRO A 29 25.66 17.59 -50.28
CA PRO A 29 25.97 17.16 -48.92
C PRO A 29 25.24 15.86 -48.51
N GLU A 30 26.03 14.87 -48.06
CA GLU A 30 25.60 13.62 -47.40
C GLU A 30 26.18 13.58 -45.96
N ALA A 31 25.42 14.11 -45.01
CA ALA A 31 25.88 14.41 -43.66
C ALA A 31 24.98 13.75 -42.60
N THR A 32 25.54 12.95 -41.70
CA THR A 32 24.88 12.56 -40.44
C THR A 32 25.17 13.62 -39.37
N LEU A 33 24.15 14.05 -38.63
CA LEU A 33 24.29 14.95 -37.48
C LEU A 33 24.30 14.11 -36.20
N ASP A 34 25.49 13.81 -35.68
CA ASP A 34 25.67 13.13 -34.40
C ASP A 34 25.98 14.17 -33.32
N ILE A 35 25.13 14.24 -32.28
CA ILE A 35 25.26 15.20 -31.18
C ILE A 35 25.64 14.45 -29.91
N LYS A 36 26.84 14.74 -29.41
CA LYS A 36 27.35 14.15 -28.17
C LYS A 36 26.74 14.85 -26.95
N GLU A 37 26.22 14.07 -26.01
CA GLU A 37 25.80 14.58 -24.71
C GLU A 37 26.99 15.04 -23.84
N LYS A 38 26.80 16.11 -23.08
CA LYS A 38 27.65 16.49 -21.95
C LYS A 38 27.16 15.82 -20.67
N PRO A 39 28.08 15.41 -19.77
CA PRO A 39 27.73 14.95 -18.43
C PRO A 39 26.94 16.01 -17.65
N LEU A 40 25.91 15.59 -16.90
CA LEU A 40 25.00 16.51 -16.18
C LEU A 40 25.70 17.30 -15.07
N ASP A 41 26.73 16.72 -14.46
CA ASP A 41 27.58 17.34 -13.42
C ASP A 41 28.52 18.43 -13.98
N GLU A 42 28.70 18.49 -15.30
CA GLU A 42 29.44 19.55 -16.01
C GLU A 42 28.52 20.67 -16.54
N MET A 43 27.20 20.56 -16.36
CA MET A 43 26.23 21.55 -16.83
C MET A 43 25.83 22.53 -15.72
N PRO A 44 25.66 23.84 -16.02
CA PRO A 44 25.08 24.76 -15.05
C PRO A 44 23.64 24.36 -14.73
N GLU A 45 23.25 24.50 -13.47
CA GLU A 45 21.89 24.16 -13.01
C GLU A 45 20.83 24.92 -13.83
N GLY A 46 19.82 24.20 -14.31
CA GLY A 46 18.73 24.75 -15.12
C GLY A 46 19.00 24.87 -16.62
N TYR A 47 20.17 24.47 -17.13
CA TYR A 47 20.45 24.48 -18.57
C TYR A 47 20.02 23.17 -19.25
N SER A 48 19.31 23.28 -20.37
CA SER A 48 18.91 22.15 -21.21
C SER A 48 19.98 21.76 -22.22
N GLN A 49 20.04 20.48 -22.59
CA GLN A 49 20.84 19.98 -23.72
C GLN A 49 19.90 19.38 -24.78
N GLY A 50 20.13 19.70 -26.06
CA GLY A 50 19.32 19.18 -27.17
C GLY A 50 19.46 20.00 -28.45
N VAL A 51 18.60 19.71 -29.43
CA VAL A 51 18.49 20.48 -30.69
C VAL A 51 17.28 21.42 -30.61
N SER A 52 17.53 22.71 -30.80
CA SER A 52 16.46 23.69 -30.99
C SER A 52 16.28 23.95 -32.48
N PHE A 53 15.04 23.78 -32.96
CA PHE A 53 14.67 24.14 -34.33
C PHE A 53 14.22 25.61 -34.39
N PRO A 54 14.33 26.27 -35.55
CA PRO A 54 13.82 27.62 -35.72
C PRO A 54 12.34 27.75 -35.34
N ASN A 55 12.02 28.80 -34.59
CA ASN A 55 10.68 29.06 -34.07
C ASN A 55 9.92 30.01 -34.99
N PHE A 56 8.71 29.63 -35.41
CA PHE A 56 7.83 30.48 -36.21
C PHE A 56 6.37 30.31 -35.80
N THR A 57 5.60 31.39 -35.85
CA THR A 57 4.13 31.29 -35.77
C THR A 57 3.57 30.63 -37.02
N THR A 58 2.33 30.11 -36.94
CA THR A 58 1.62 29.62 -38.14
C THR A 58 1.49 30.71 -39.21
N LYS A 59 1.40 31.99 -38.81
CA LYS A 59 1.29 33.12 -39.74
C LYS A 59 2.60 33.38 -40.50
N GLU A 60 3.73 33.40 -39.80
CA GLU A 60 5.06 33.61 -40.40
C GLU A 60 5.44 32.45 -41.30
N ARG A 61 5.27 31.21 -40.84
CA ARG A 61 5.54 30.02 -41.66
C ARG A 61 4.72 30.00 -42.96
N LYS A 62 3.50 30.54 -42.97
CA LYS A 62 2.66 30.62 -44.19
C LYS A 62 3.25 31.55 -45.27
N THR A 63 4.21 32.41 -44.94
CA THR A 63 4.87 33.27 -45.94
C THR A 63 6.04 32.60 -46.64
N PHE A 64 6.43 31.39 -46.22
CA PHE A 64 7.55 30.67 -46.83
C PHE A 64 7.16 30.15 -48.22
N THR A 65 8.01 30.43 -49.21
CA THR A 65 7.92 29.92 -50.58
C THR A 65 9.13 29.02 -50.86
N GLU A 66 8.97 28.02 -51.74
CA GLU A 66 10.07 27.13 -52.15
C GLU A 66 10.72 26.34 -50.97
N VAL A 67 9.90 25.87 -50.03
CA VAL A 67 10.38 25.12 -48.86
C VAL A 67 10.94 23.76 -49.29
N LYS A 68 12.15 23.42 -48.83
CA LYS A 68 12.79 22.13 -49.11
C LYS A 68 12.13 21.00 -48.30
N LEU A 69 11.93 19.83 -48.93
CA LEU A 69 11.49 18.63 -48.22
C LEU A 69 12.49 18.27 -47.10
N GLY A 70 11.97 17.94 -45.93
CA GLY A 70 12.73 17.65 -44.72
C GLY A 70 12.99 18.87 -43.83
N THR A 71 12.60 20.09 -44.23
CA THR A 71 12.72 21.26 -43.34
C THR A 71 11.89 21.08 -42.08
N MET A 72 12.52 21.19 -40.91
CA MET A 72 11.88 21.10 -39.59
C MET A 72 11.89 22.46 -38.89
N ILE A 73 10.76 22.81 -38.25
CA ILE A 73 10.58 24.03 -37.47
C ILE A 73 9.75 23.76 -36.22
N TYR A 74 9.86 24.61 -35.21
CA TYR A 74 8.90 24.62 -34.11
C TYR A 74 7.81 25.66 -34.38
N ASN A 75 6.56 25.20 -34.49
CA ASN A 75 5.40 26.07 -34.67
C ASN A 75 4.91 26.59 -33.32
N THR A 76 5.19 27.84 -33.00
CA THR A 76 4.86 28.45 -31.70
C THR A 76 3.37 28.68 -31.51
N THR A 77 2.59 28.82 -32.58
CA THR A 77 1.12 28.97 -32.49
C THR A 77 0.44 27.66 -32.14
N LYS A 78 0.97 26.53 -32.63
CA LYS A 78 0.41 25.19 -32.39
C LYS A 78 1.17 24.38 -31.34
N ASN A 79 2.22 24.96 -30.77
CA ASN A 79 3.11 24.38 -29.78
C ASN A 79 3.64 22.98 -30.16
N ARG A 80 4.25 22.83 -31.35
CA ARG A 80 4.71 21.52 -31.85
C ARG A 80 5.81 21.62 -32.90
N LEU A 81 6.57 20.54 -33.05
CA LEU A 81 7.50 20.35 -34.18
C LEU A 81 6.71 20.06 -35.47
N GLU A 82 7.00 20.79 -36.54
CA GLU A 82 6.47 20.55 -37.89
C GLU A 82 7.62 20.20 -38.85
N ILE A 83 7.38 19.26 -39.77
CA ILE A 83 8.26 18.95 -40.90
C ILE A 83 7.53 19.23 -42.22
N TYR A 84 8.23 19.83 -43.17
CA TYR A 84 7.76 19.96 -44.53
C TYR A 84 8.09 18.68 -45.31
N THR A 85 7.07 17.90 -45.66
CA THR A 85 7.25 16.59 -46.30
C THR A 85 6.05 16.20 -47.17
N VAL A 86 6.08 15.01 -47.76
CA VAL A 86 4.96 14.44 -48.50
C VAL A 86 4.35 13.30 -47.68
N VAL A 87 3.06 13.40 -47.40
CA VAL A 87 2.27 12.30 -46.79
C VAL A 87 1.11 11.98 -47.72
N ASN A 88 0.95 10.71 -48.08
CA ASN A 88 -0.11 10.24 -48.98
C ASN A 88 -0.20 11.03 -50.30
N GLY A 89 0.96 11.35 -50.90
CA GLY A 89 1.04 12.10 -52.15
C GLY A 89 0.74 13.60 -52.05
N LYS A 90 0.50 14.13 -50.83
CA LYS A 90 0.27 15.55 -50.61
C LYS A 90 1.47 16.19 -49.90
N GLU A 91 2.09 17.13 -50.58
CA GLU A 91 3.17 17.95 -50.01
C GLU A 91 2.62 19.00 -49.05
N GLY A 92 3.30 19.21 -47.92
CA GLY A 92 2.95 20.26 -46.98
C GLY A 92 3.65 20.13 -45.63
N TRP A 93 3.24 20.99 -44.69
CA TRP A 93 3.68 20.94 -43.31
C TRP A 93 2.85 19.92 -42.50
N TYR A 94 3.52 18.95 -41.92
CA TYR A 94 2.94 17.92 -41.05
C TYR A 94 3.55 18.00 -39.66
N SER A 95 2.76 17.70 -38.63
CA SER A 95 3.27 17.63 -37.25
C SER A 95 4.11 16.37 -37.06
N ILE A 96 5.27 16.50 -36.43
CA ILE A 96 6.00 15.38 -35.84
C ILE A 96 5.58 15.33 -34.37
N GLY A 97 4.86 14.28 -33.98
CA GLY A 97 4.40 14.11 -32.60
C GLY A 97 4.93 12.82 -31.98
N VAL A 98 5.31 12.90 -30.71
CA VAL A 98 5.06 11.80 -29.77
C VAL A 98 3.55 11.77 -29.58
N VAL A 99 2.93 10.59 -29.60
CA VAL A 99 1.56 10.46 -29.11
C VAL A 99 1.67 10.74 -27.62
N GLU A 100 1.26 11.93 -27.17
CA GLU A 100 1.06 12.17 -25.74
C GLU A 100 0.05 11.11 -25.29
N GLU A 101 0.52 10.09 -24.58
CA GLU A 101 -0.40 9.16 -23.93
C GLU A 101 -1.28 9.99 -23.00
N GLU A 102 -2.60 9.82 -23.09
CA GLU A 102 -3.55 10.51 -22.22
C GLU A 102 -3.06 10.43 -20.76
N PRO A 103 -3.16 11.51 -19.98
CA PRO A 103 -2.73 11.49 -18.59
C PRO A 103 -3.46 10.38 -17.83
N LEU A 104 -2.80 9.83 -16.81
CA LEU A 104 -3.44 8.85 -15.95
C LEU A 104 -4.72 9.44 -15.37
N SER A 105 -5.76 8.64 -15.41
CA SER A 105 -7.09 8.96 -14.89
C SER A 105 -7.21 8.68 -13.38
N THR A 106 -6.16 8.14 -12.76
CA THR A 106 -6.05 7.95 -11.31
C THR A 106 -6.28 9.28 -10.61
N LYS A 107 -7.29 9.37 -9.73
CA LYS A 107 -7.56 10.60 -8.98
C LYS A 107 -6.92 10.55 -7.60
N THR A 108 -6.31 11.65 -7.20
CA THR A 108 -5.89 11.85 -5.80
C THR A 108 -6.98 12.61 -5.06
N ILE A 109 -7.39 12.10 -3.90
CA ILE A 109 -8.32 12.79 -2.99
C ILE A 109 -7.50 13.40 -1.86
N SER A 110 -7.64 14.72 -1.69
CA SER A 110 -6.86 15.47 -0.71
C SER A 110 -7.22 15.06 0.72
N ALA A 111 -6.27 15.23 1.65
CA ALA A 111 -6.52 14.99 3.07
C ALA A 111 -7.68 15.85 3.61
N ALA A 112 -7.81 17.09 3.11
CA ALA A 112 -8.89 18.00 3.49
C ALA A 112 -10.26 17.50 3.02
N ASP A 113 -10.36 16.95 1.81
CA ASP A 113 -11.61 16.40 1.29
C ASP A 113 -12.00 15.09 1.98
N ILE A 114 -11.02 14.23 2.31
CA ILE A 114 -11.27 13.02 3.10
C ILE A 114 -11.73 13.37 4.51
N ALA A 115 -11.10 14.36 5.15
CA ALA A 115 -11.45 14.78 6.51
C ALA A 115 -12.92 15.24 6.63
N GLN A 116 -13.49 15.83 5.57
CA GLN A 116 -14.89 16.24 5.53
C GLN A 116 -15.88 15.08 5.36
N LYS A 117 -15.43 13.94 4.81
CA LYS A 117 -16.28 12.77 4.50
C LYS A 117 -16.15 11.64 5.51
N GLN A 118 -15.00 11.55 6.18
CA GLN A 118 -14.72 10.45 7.10
C GLN A 118 -15.50 10.56 8.41
N LYS A 119 -15.86 9.40 8.96
CA LYS A 119 -16.45 9.24 10.29
C LYS A 119 -15.45 8.50 11.16
N ILE A 120 -15.17 9.03 12.34
CA ILE A 120 -14.36 8.31 13.32
C ILE A 120 -15.25 7.25 14.00
N MET A 121 -14.77 6.02 13.98
CA MET A 121 -15.39 4.84 14.56
C MET A 121 -14.96 4.66 16.02
N PHE A 122 -15.69 3.81 16.73
CA PHE A 122 -15.47 3.44 18.12
C PHE A 122 -15.41 4.67 19.02
N GLN A 123 -16.32 5.62 18.86
CA GLN A 123 -16.45 6.75 19.80
C GLN A 123 -17.20 6.32 21.06
N ASP A 124 -16.94 6.98 22.19
CA ASP A 124 -17.54 6.59 23.49
C ASP A 124 -19.07 6.74 23.50
N ASP A 125 -19.60 7.64 22.68
CA ASP A 125 -21.02 7.90 22.48
C ASP A 125 -21.61 7.13 21.28
N GLU A 126 -20.82 6.26 20.64
CA GLU A 126 -21.31 5.47 19.50
C GLU A 126 -22.37 4.45 19.96
N PRO A 127 -23.55 4.39 19.31
CA PRO A 127 -24.64 3.52 19.76
C PRO A 127 -24.25 2.04 19.77
N GLU A 128 -24.74 1.30 20.77
CA GLU A 128 -24.54 -0.16 20.86
C GLU A 128 -25.01 -0.90 19.60
N SER A 129 -26.08 -0.42 18.96
CA SER A 129 -26.61 -0.99 17.71
C SER A 129 -25.65 -0.84 16.52
N VAL A 130 -24.64 0.00 16.63
CA VAL A 130 -23.56 0.16 15.65
C VAL A 130 -22.31 -0.57 16.14
N LEU A 131 -21.90 -0.36 17.39
CA LEU A 131 -20.71 -0.99 17.98
C LEU A 131 -20.71 -2.51 17.90
N PHE A 132 -21.88 -3.13 18.10
CA PHE A 132 -22.03 -4.59 18.12
C PHE A 132 -22.66 -5.16 16.84
N ASP A 133 -22.87 -4.34 15.81
CA ASP A 133 -23.25 -4.82 14.49
C ASP A 133 -22.00 -5.21 13.69
N GLY A 134 -21.83 -6.51 13.45
CA GLY A 134 -20.72 -7.05 12.67
C GLY A 134 -20.62 -6.49 11.26
N ASN A 135 -21.73 -6.08 10.62
CA ASN A 135 -21.68 -5.48 9.29
C ASN A 135 -21.11 -4.05 9.29
N GLN A 136 -21.15 -3.39 10.45
CA GLN A 136 -20.68 -2.02 10.63
C GLN A 136 -19.29 -1.98 11.28
N ARG A 137 -19.04 -2.79 12.31
CA ARG A 137 -17.82 -2.75 13.13
C ARG A 137 -17.06 -4.07 13.17
N GLY A 138 -17.45 -5.04 12.37
CA GLY A 138 -16.70 -6.28 12.16
C GLY A 138 -15.72 -6.20 10.99
N PHE A 139 -14.69 -7.03 11.03
CA PHE A 139 -13.62 -7.07 10.04
C PHE A 139 -12.94 -8.44 9.99
N HIS A 140 -12.29 -8.77 8.87
CA HIS A 140 -11.41 -9.94 8.82
C HIS A 140 -10.00 -9.56 9.28
N LEU A 141 -9.32 -10.46 10.02
CA LEU A 141 -7.97 -10.20 10.55
C LEU A 141 -6.94 -9.87 9.46
N ASN A 142 -7.07 -10.47 8.28
CA ASN A 142 -6.22 -10.17 7.11
C ASN A 142 -6.70 -8.96 6.28
N ALA A 143 -7.69 -8.21 6.77
CA ALA A 143 -8.26 -7.03 6.10
C ALA A 143 -8.69 -5.96 7.11
N MET A 144 -7.81 -5.61 8.07
CA MET A 144 -8.08 -4.56 9.07
C MET A 144 -8.06 -3.14 8.48
N VAL A 145 -7.48 -2.95 7.29
CA VAL A 145 -7.82 -1.84 6.40
C VAL A 145 -8.63 -2.46 5.27
N GLN A 146 -9.93 -2.20 5.28
CA GLN A 146 -10.89 -2.92 4.46
C GLN A 146 -11.48 -1.99 3.42
N VAL A 147 -11.53 -2.46 2.17
CA VAL A 147 -12.38 -1.87 1.13
C VAL A 147 -13.58 -2.79 0.89
N GLY A 148 -14.77 -2.20 0.81
CA GLY A 148 -16.03 -2.90 0.60
C GLY A 148 -16.88 -2.20 -0.44
N LYS A 149 -17.38 -2.94 -1.42
CA LYS A 149 -18.36 -2.44 -2.38
C LYS A 149 -19.65 -2.01 -1.66
N ILE A 150 -20.20 -0.86 -2.04
CA ILE A 150 -21.57 -0.46 -1.68
C ILE A 150 -22.49 -0.74 -2.87
N ASP A 151 -22.17 -0.19 -4.04
CA ASP A 151 -22.90 -0.37 -5.29
C ASP A 151 -21.96 -0.16 -6.48
N LYS A 152 -22.46 -0.19 -7.73
CA LYS A 152 -21.66 0.01 -8.95
C LYS A 152 -20.95 1.37 -9.10
N ASN A 153 -21.26 2.34 -8.24
CA ASN A 153 -20.70 3.69 -8.27
C ASN A 153 -19.92 4.03 -7.00
N LYS A 154 -20.03 3.25 -5.93
CA LYS A 154 -19.51 3.64 -4.62
C LYS A 154 -18.92 2.47 -3.85
N PHE A 155 -17.87 2.77 -3.11
CA PHE A 155 -17.29 1.86 -2.15
C PHE A 155 -17.07 2.55 -0.81
N ARG A 156 -16.77 1.73 0.20
CA ARG A 156 -16.42 2.15 1.54
C ARG A 156 -15.02 1.66 1.86
N ILE A 157 -14.22 2.49 2.49
CA ILE A 157 -12.97 2.08 3.13
C ILE A 157 -13.10 2.27 4.65
N ARG A 158 -12.59 1.29 5.40
CA ARG A 158 -12.53 1.31 6.86
C ARG A 158 -11.10 1.05 7.31
N ASN A 159 -10.61 1.88 8.21
CA ASN A 159 -9.37 1.65 8.93
C ASN A 159 -9.71 1.25 10.38
N PHE A 160 -9.59 -0.04 10.69
CA PHE A 160 -9.80 -0.55 12.05
C PHE A 160 -8.54 -0.43 12.93
N LEU A 161 -7.47 0.17 12.43
CA LEU A 161 -6.22 0.28 13.16
C LEU A 161 -6.11 1.67 13.82
N PRO A 162 -5.53 1.76 15.03
CA PRO A 162 -5.28 3.02 15.70
C PRO A 162 -4.05 3.73 15.14
N ARG A 163 -3.96 3.79 13.81
CA ARG A 163 -2.90 4.48 13.10
C ARG A 163 -3.42 5.05 11.80
N LYS A 164 -3.05 6.30 11.56
CA LYS A 164 -3.27 7.00 10.31
C LYS A 164 -2.38 6.42 9.21
N PHE A 165 -2.90 6.33 8.00
CA PHE A 165 -2.13 6.00 6.80
C PHE A 165 -2.12 7.19 5.84
N ASN A 166 -1.01 7.39 5.16
CA ASN A 166 -0.89 8.35 4.07
C ASN A 166 -0.72 7.57 2.77
N ASP A 167 -1.02 8.22 1.63
CA ASP A 167 -0.78 7.66 0.30
C ASP A 167 -1.45 6.28 0.11
N VAL A 168 -2.73 6.20 0.51
CA VAL A 168 -3.51 4.95 0.47
C VAL A 168 -4.00 4.73 -0.95
N GLU A 169 -3.49 3.70 -1.60
CA GLU A 169 -3.81 3.35 -2.98
C GLU A 169 -4.99 2.39 -3.04
N ILE A 170 -5.96 2.68 -3.90
CA ILE A 170 -7.12 1.82 -4.16
C ILE A 170 -7.01 1.25 -5.57
N TYR A 171 -7.03 -0.07 -5.63
CA TYR A 171 -6.97 -0.84 -6.87
C TYR A 171 -8.32 -1.46 -7.19
N PHE A 172 -8.67 -1.46 -8.46
CA PHE A 172 -9.90 -1.99 -9.01
C PHE A 172 -9.61 -3.14 -9.96
N LYS A 173 -10.42 -4.19 -9.91
CA LYS A 173 -10.37 -5.28 -10.89
C LYS A 173 -11.77 -5.77 -11.25
N ASN A 174 -12.02 -5.90 -12.55
CA ASN A 174 -13.17 -6.62 -13.10
C ASN A 174 -12.73 -7.51 -14.28
N ALA A 175 -13.69 -8.06 -15.03
CA ALA A 175 -13.40 -8.92 -16.17
C ALA A 175 -12.68 -8.22 -17.34
N ASN A 176 -12.74 -6.88 -17.42
CA ASN A 176 -12.14 -6.09 -18.50
C ASN A 176 -10.71 -5.62 -18.19
N THR A 177 -10.25 -5.77 -16.95
CA THR A 177 -8.89 -5.42 -16.52
C THR A 177 -8.05 -6.69 -16.37
N ALA A 178 -6.92 -6.79 -17.07
CA ALA A 178 -6.03 -7.96 -16.98
C ALA A 178 -5.44 -8.13 -15.56
N ALA A 179 -5.05 -7.02 -14.95
CA ALA A 179 -4.53 -6.90 -13.59
C ALA A 179 -5.32 -5.85 -12.79
N PRO A 180 -5.24 -5.83 -11.44
CA PRO A 180 -5.78 -4.73 -10.66
C PRO A 180 -5.14 -3.40 -11.06
N VAL A 181 -5.95 -2.40 -11.39
CA VAL A 181 -5.50 -1.07 -11.80
C VAL A 181 -5.75 -0.04 -10.70
N LYS A 182 -4.81 0.87 -10.49
CA LYS A 182 -4.85 1.94 -9.48
C LYS A 182 -5.83 3.02 -9.94
N ILE A 183 -6.93 3.18 -9.23
CA ILE A 183 -7.99 4.13 -9.60
C ILE A 183 -7.99 5.38 -8.73
N LEU A 184 -7.54 5.27 -7.48
CA LEU A 184 -7.55 6.34 -6.51
C LEU A 184 -6.32 6.29 -5.61
N VAL A 185 -5.87 7.47 -5.17
CA VAL A 185 -4.94 7.64 -4.05
C VAL A 185 -5.58 8.57 -3.02
N LEU A 186 -5.66 8.14 -1.77
CA LEU A 186 -6.08 9.00 -0.66
C LEU A 186 -4.82 9.55 -0.01
N GLU A 187 -4.64 10.87 0.04
CA GLU A 187 -3.49 11.47 0.73
C GLU A 187 -3.43 11.05 2.20
N GLU A 188 -4.60 10.88 2.83
CA GLU A 188 -4.71 10.49 4.22
C GLU A 188 -5.96 9.63 4.47
N LEU A 189 -5.82 8.63 5.34
CA LEU A 189 -6.92 7.88 5.95
C LEU A 189 -6.72 7.87 7.48
N ALA A 190 -7.63 8.51 8.22
CA ALA A 190 -7.51 8.62 9.66
C ALA A 190 -7.52 7.26 10.38
N ALA A 191 -6.91 7.22 11.56
CA ALA A 191 -7.03 6.08 12.48
C ALA A 191 -8.50 5.85 12.84
N LEU A 192 -8.90 4.58 12.97
CA LEU A 192 -10.25 4.20 13.41
C LEU A 192 -11.33 4.95 12.62
N SER A 193 -11.28 4.95 11.29
CA SER A 193 -12.17 5.75 10.45
C SER A 193 -12.88 4.94 9.38
N GLU A 194 -14.03 5.45 8.93
CA GLU A 194 -14.80 4.95 7.79
C GLU A 194 -15.09 6.11 6.84
N VAL A 195 -14.91 5.89 5.54
CA VAL A 195 -15.30 6.87 4.50
C VAL A 195 -15.92 6.16 3.30
N GLU A 196 -16.95 6.77 2.73
CA GLU A 196 -17.56 6.36 1.47
C GLU A 196 -17.05 7.23 0.31
N ILE A 197 -16.70 6.60 -0.80
CA ILE A 197 -16.06 7.24 -1.94
C ILE A 197 -16.70 6.74 -3.23
N ASP A 198 -16.98 7.67 -4.15
CA ASP A 198 -17.47 7.35 -5.47
C ASP A 198 -16.33 6.85 -6.37
N LEU A 199 -16.60 5.83 -7.19
CA LEU A 199 -15.66 5.32 -8.19
C LEU A 199 -15.40 6.40 -9.25
N PRO A 200 -14.14 6.62 -9.66
CA PRO A 200 -13.74 7.77 -10.48
C PRO A 200 -13.97 7.58 -11.99
N PHE A 201 -14.97 6.77 -12.37
CA PHE A 201 -15.18 6.37 -13.76
C PHE A 201 -16.03 7.39 -14.54
N ASP A 202 -15.52 8.60 -14.72
CA ASP A 202 -16.18 9.67 -15.47
C ASP A 202 -15.58 9.82 -16.87
N GLY A 203 -16.38 10.19 -17.87
CA GLY A 203 -15.88 10.42 -19.24
C GLY A 203 -15.95 9.20 -20.15
N GLY A 204 -15.19 9.23 -21.26
CA GLY A 204 -15.25 8.23 -22.33
C GLY A 204 -14.18 7.15 -22.21
N SER A 205 -12.91 7.57 -22.29
CA SER A 205 -11.72 6.71 -22.17
C SER A 205 -10.93 7.09 -20.92
N LEU A 206 -10.47 6.10 -20.18
CA LEU A 206 -9.73 6.24 -18.92
C LEU A 206 -8.44 5.44 -18.99
N ARG A 207 -7.31 6.04 -18.63
CA ARG A 207 -6.00 5.38 -18.61
C ARG A 207 -5.56 5.14 -17.18
N PHE A 208 -5.30 3.89 -16.80
CA PHE A 208 -4.86 3.53 -15.45
C PHE A 208 -3.63 2.64 -15.49
N GLU A 209 -2.83 2.70 -14.44
CA GLU A 209 -1.66 1.85 -14.23
C GLU A 209 -1.99 0.69 -13.28
N ASP A 210 -1.43 -0.48 -13.55
CA ASP A 210 -1.37 -1.56 -12.59
C ASP A 210 -0.26 -1.33 -11.54
N ALA A 211 -0.10 -2.28 -10.61
CA ALA A 211 0.90 -2.19 -9.56
C ALA A 211 2.37 -2.26 -10.07
N ASP A 212 2.58 -2.76 -11.28
CA ASP A 212 3.90 -2.87 -11.92
C ASP A 212 4.21 -1.63 -12.79
N GLY A 213 3.28 -0.68 -12.88
CA GLY A 213 3.40 0.54 -13.69
C GLY A 213 3.01 0.36 -15.16
N ASN A 214 2.40 -0.77 -15.54
CA ASN A 214 1.88 -0.94 -16.89
C ASN A 214 0.58 -0.15 -17.04
N ALA A 215 0.55 0.77 -18.00
CA ALA A 215 -0.61 1.62 -18.25
C ALA A 215 -1.45 1.10 -19.43
N GLU A 216 -2.77 1.01 -19.22
CA GLU A 216 -3.73 0.61 -20.25
C GLU A 216 -4.94 1.56 -20.26
N SER A 217 -5.61 1.65 -21.41
CA SER A 217 -6.81 2.47 -21.59
C SER A 217 -8.09 1.62 -21.64
N TYR A 218 -9.12 2.12 -20.99
CA TYR A 218 -10.41 1.44 -20.79
C TYR A 218 -11.55 2.38 -21.11
N ALA A 219 -12.63 1.88 -21.73
CA ALA A 219 -13.86 2.65 -21.79
C ALA A 219 -14.49 2.71 -20.40
N ALA A 220 -14.97 3.88 -19.97
CA ALA A 220 -15.60 4.03 -18.65
C ALA A 220 -16.83 3.12 -18.49
N SER A 221 -17.54 2.81 -19.58
CA SER A 221 -18.65 1.86 -19.61
C SER A 221 -18.24 0.44 -19.22
N ASP A 222 -17.01 0.04 -19.55
CA ASP A 222 -16.51 -1.32 -19.30
C ASP A 222 -16.06 -1.49 -17.85
N LEU A 223 -15.75 -0.39 -17.16
CA LEU A 223 -15.40 -0.39 -15.74
C LEU A 223 -16.65 -0.28 -14.84
N LYS A 224 -17.72 0.38 -15.30
CA LYS A 224 -18.98 0.53 -14.55
C LYS A 224 -19.81 -0.76 -14.55
N THR A 225 -19.47 -1.67 -13.64
CA THR A 225 -20.16 -2.94 -13.44
C THR A 225 -20.49 -3.17 -11.97
N ASP A 226 -21.41 -4.10 -11.70
CA ASP A 226 -21.64 -4.64 -10.37
C ASP A 226 -20.66 -5.77 -10.01
N ASP A 227 -20.01 -6.39 -10.98
CA ASP A 227 -19.05 -7.48 -10.76
C ASP A 227 -17.62 -6.95 -10.78
N TYR A 228 -17.14 -6.52 -9.62
CA TYR A 228 -15.77 -6.05 -9.44
C TYR A 228 -15.25 -6.34 -8.03
N THR A 229 -13.94 -6.29 -7.90
CA THR A 229 -13.22 -6.38 -6.63
C THR A 229 -12.39 -5.12 -6.41
N LEU A 230 -12.17 -4.79 -5.14
CA LEU A 230 -11.27 -3.72 -4.72
C LEU A 230 -10.20 -4.31 -3.81
N SER A 231 -9.00 -3.74 -3.91
CA SER A 231 -7.95 -3.95 -2.93
C SER A 231 -7.33 -2.62 -2.54
N VAL A 232 -6.73 -2.59 -1.36
CA VAL A 232 -6.03 -1.42 -0.82
C VAL A 232 -4.56 -1.77 -0.64
N ASP A 233 -3.69 -0.82 -0.96
CA ASP A 233 -2.27 -0.88 -0.62
C ASP A 233 -1.82 0.44 0.04
N VAL A 234 -0.79 0.34 0.87
CA VAL A 234 -0.10 1.52 1.40
C VAL A 234 1.39 1.27 1.18
N PRO A 235 1.93 1.74 0.03
CA PRO A 235 3.33 1.52 -0.34
C PRO A 235 4.28 1.97 0.77
N ASP A 236 5.37 1.23 0.94
CA ASP A 236 6.46 1.53 1.90
C ASP A 236 6.04 1.73 3.38
N ASN A 237 4.81 1.37 3.75
CA ASN A 237 4.34 1.47 5.12
C ASN A 237 4.62 0.21 5.94
N PHE A 238 5.59 0.31 6.85
CA PHE A 238 6.02 -0.77 7.75
C PHE A 238 4.89 -1.54 8.47
N LEU A 239 3.86 -0.83 8.93
CA LEU A 239 2.75 -1.47 9.64
C LEU A 239 1.85 -2.21 8.65
N PHE A 240 1.46 -1.56 7.56
CA PHE A 240 0.61 -2.14 6.54
C PHE A 240 1.23 -3.39 5.90
N GLN A 241 2.53 -3.36 5.58
CA GLN A 241 3.23 -4.51 5.00
C GLN A 241 3.22 -5.73 5.93
N ARG A 242 3.26 -5.56 7.26
CA ARG A 242 3.05 -6.68 8.20
C ARG A 242 1.62 -7.19 8.20
N MET A 243 0.64 -6.30 8.15
CA MET A 243 -0.77 -6.69 8.09
C MET A 243 -1.05 -7.56 6.86
N LYS A 244 -0.41 -7.27 5.71
CA LYS A 244 -0.51 -8.11 4.50
C LYS A 244 -0.02 -9.54 4.68
N THR A 245 0.87 -9.79 5.64
CA THR A 245 1.39 -11.16 5.93
C THR A 245 0.45 -11.99 6.80
N ILE A 246 -0.63 -11.41 7.32
CA ILE A 246 -1.58 -12.12 8.19
C ILE A 246 -2.34 -13.18 7.38
N LYS A 247 -2.22 -14.43 7.84
CA LYS A 247 -2.86 -15.61 7.24
C LYS A 247 -4.26 -15.87 7.78
N HIS A 248 -4.61 -15.29 8.94
CA HIS A 248 -5.91 -15.48 9.57
C HIS A 248 -7.05 -14.85 8.76
N LYS A 249 -8.01 -15.66 8.35
CA LYS A 249 -9.24 -15.22 7.68
C LYS A 249 -10.41 -15.02 8.65
N THR A 250 -10.15 -15.17 9.96
CA THR A 250 -11.17 -15.05 11.01
C THR A 250 -11.86 -13.70 10.94
N PHE A 251 -13.19 -13.73 10.88
CA PHE A 251 -14.01 -12.55 11.06
C PHE A 251 -14.07 -12.21 12.55
N ILE A 252 -13.91 -10.94 12.88
CA ILE A 252 -13.99 -10.42 14.24
C ILE A 252 -15.20 -9.51 14.33
N SER A 253 -15.98 -9.67 15.39
CA SER A 253 -17.01 -8.71 15.80
C SER A 253 -16.98 -8.55 17.32
N PHE A 254 -17.75 -7.61 17.85
CA PHE A 254 -17.80 -7.33 19.29
C PHE A 254 -19.18 -7.65 19.84
N GLY A 255 -19.22 -8.17 21.07
CA GLY A 255 -20.45 -8.49 21.78
C GLY A 255 -20.70 -7.55 22.94
N LYS A 256 -21.97 -7.26 23.22
CA LYS A 256 -22.38 -6.43 24.37
C LYS A 256 -21.89 -7.00 25.70
N PHE A 257 -22.19 -8.28 25.93
CA PHE A 257 -21.95 -8.99 27.19
C PHE A 257 -22.40 -8.19 28.45
N GLY A 258 -22.06 -8.62 29.67
CA GLY A 258 -22.43 -7.91 30.91
C GLY A 258 -23.09 -8.73 32.01
N THR A 259 -23.08 -10.07 31.90
CA THR A 259 -23.61 -10.97 32.95
C THR A 259 -22.60 -12.06 33.30
N GLY A 260 -22.65 -12.52 34.56
CA GLY A 260 -21.76 -13.57 35.06
C GLY A 260 -20.31 -13.11 35.07
N ASN A 261 -19.43 -13.87 34.42
CA ASN A 261 -18.00 -13.57 34.34
C ASN A 261 -17.66 -12.47 33.30
N TRP A 262 -18.61 -12.09 32.46
CA TRP A 262 -18.43 -11.07 31.43
C TRP A 262 -18.77 -9.67 31.94
N GLY A 263 -17.92 -8.69 31.60
CA GLY A 263 -18.23 -7.28 31.74
C GLY A 263 -18.99 -6.74 30.53
N THR A 264 -19.51 -5.52 30.67
CA THR A 264 -20.08 -4.77 29.55
C THR A 264 -18.93 -4.27 28.66
N THR A 265 -18.90 -4.68 27.40
CA THR A 265 -17.93 -4.19 26.41
C THR A 265 -18.24 -2.73 26.08
N THR A 266 -17.21 -1.88 26.00
CA THR A 266 -17.33 -0.45 25.67
C THR A 266 -16.52 -0.13 24.42
N ALA A 267 -16.75 1.05 23.81
CA ALA A 267 -15.93 1.53 22.71
C ALA A 267 -14.44 1.60 23.08
N GLU A 268 -14.11 2.06 24.30
CA GLU A 268 -12.74 2.09 24.80
C GLU A 268 -12.08 0.70 24.82
N HIS A 269 -12.80 -0.32 25.32
CA HIS A 269 -12.30 -1.70 25.31
C HIS A 269 -12.00 -2.18 23.88
N ILE A 270 -12.89 -1.86 22.93
CA ILE A 270 -12.69 -2.21 21.53
C ILE A 270 -11.44 -1.52 20.98
N ARG A 271 -11.29 -0.21 21.22
CA ARG A 271 -10.09 0.55 20.82
C ARG A 271 -8.82 -0.13 21.34
N GLN A 272 -8.78 -0.52 22.61
CA GLN A 272 -7.62 -1.19 23.23
C GLN A 272 -7.35 -2.59 22.64
N TYR A 273 -8.40 -3.33 22.25
CA TYR A 273 -8.27 -4.65 21.63
C TYR A 273 -7.61 -4.62 20.25
N LEU A 274 -7.99 -3.67 19.39
CA LEU A 274 -7.60 -3.64 17.98
C LEU A 274 -6.09 -3.81 17.72
N PRO A 275 -5.18 -3.07 18.39
CA PRO A 275 -3.74 -3.26 18.18
C PRO A 275 -3.23 -4.61 18.72
N ILE A 276 -3.82 -5.13 19.81
CA ILE A 276 -3.46 -6.45 20.37
C ILE A 276 -3.89 -7.57 19.42
N ILE A 277 -5.09 -7.47 18.86
CA ILE A 277 -5.62 -8.38 17.84
C ILE A 277 -4.69 -8.42 16.62
N ALA A 278 -4.28 -7.24 16.11
CA ALA A 278 -3.34 -7.14 14.99
C ALA A 278 -1.99 -7.81 15.32
N ASN A 279 -1.45 -7.57 16.51
CA ASN A 279 -0.20 -8.18 16.98
C ASN A 279 -0.28 -9.71 17.07
N MET A 280 -1.36 -10.25 17.63
CA MET A 280 -1.55 -11.68 17.78
C MET A 280 -1.78 -12.37 16.43
N ALA A 281 -2.57 -11.76 15.55
CA ALA A 281 -2.77 -12.25 14.19
C ALA A 281 -1.44 -12.29 13.40
N TYR A 282 -0.59 -11.27 13.55
CA TYR A 282 0.75 -11.25 12.97
C TYR A 282 1.65 -12.34 13.58
N LEU A 283 1.67 -12.46 14.91
CA LEU A 283 2.48 -13.45 15.61
C LEU A 283 2.22 -14.86 15.08
N TYR A 284 0.96 -15.30 15.07
CA TYR A 284 0.59 -16.64 14.60
C TYR A 284 0.85 -16.86 13.11
N SER A 285 0.74 -15.81 12.30
CA SER A 285 1.01 -15.88 10.86
C SER A 285 2.50 -15.95 10.52
N SER A 286 3.36 -15.48 11.43
CA SER A 286 4.80 -15.39 11.21
C SER A 286 5.47 -16.74 11.04
N GLU A 287 6.51 -16.80 10.20
CA GLU A 287 7.33 -18.01 10.06
C GLU A 287 8.04 -18.35 11.38
N LYS A 288 8.45 -17.34 12.15
CA LYS A 288 9.05 -17.53 13.48
C LYS A 288 8.14 -18.32 14.43
N PHE A 289 6.83 -18.06 14.39
CA PHE A 289 5.88 -18.85 15.18
C PHE A 289 5.76 -20.27 14.65
N ARG A 290 5.63 -20.46 13.33
CA ARG A 290 5.59 -21.79 12.73
C ARG A 290 6.80 -22.63 13.14
N THR A 291 8.01 -22.10 12.97
CA THR A 291 9.26 -22.77 13.38
C THR A 291 9.23 -23.13 14.87
N ARG A 292 8.96 -22.16 15.77
CA ARG A 292 8.96 -22.43 17.22
C ARG A 292 7.87 -23.42 17.63
N PHE A 293 6.74 -23.46 16.93
CA PHE A 293 5.67 -24.41 17.17
C PHE A 293 6.03 -25.82 16.69
N MET A 294 6.55 -25.95 15.48
CA MET A 294 6.95 -27.24 14.90
C MET A 294 8.16 -27.85 15.60
N ASP A 295 9.12 -27.03 16.02
CA ASP A 295 10.38 -27.47 16.62
C ASP A 295 10.35 -27.41 18.15
N PHE A 296 9.18 -27.18 18.76
CA PHE A 296 9.08 -27.11 20.21
C PHE A 296 9.60 -28.41 20.84
N PRO A 297 10.61 -28.36 21.73
CA PRO A 297 11.34 -29.55 22.16
C PRO A 297 10.53 -30.46 23.09
N HIS A 298 9.41 -29.96 23.62
CA HIS A 298 8.53 -30.70 24.51
C HIS A 298 7.30 -31.24 23.76
N VAL A 299 6.80 -32.41 24.16
CA VAL A 299 5.59 -32.99 23.58
C VAL A 299 4.39 -32.08 23.86
N LEU A 300 3.69 -31.68 22.80
CA LEU A 300 2.38 -31.03 22.91
C LEU A 300 1.31 -32.11 22.78
N TYR A 301 0.33 -32.14 23.67
CA TYR A 301 -0.66 -33.19 23.76
C TYR A 301 -2.10 -32.67 23.81
N ASP A 302 -3.04 -33.46 23.29
CA ASP A 302 -4.47 -33.16 23.23
C ASP A 302 -5.20 -33.40 24.58
N ASN A 303 -6.53 -33.27 24.56
CA ASN A 303 -7.38 -33.47 25.74
C ASN A 303 -7.31 -34.90 26.30
N GLY A 304 -6.94 -35.88 25.47
CA GLY A 304 -6.74 -37.28 25.87
C GLY A 304 -5.30 -37.61 26.27
N LYS A 305 -4.45 -36.59 26.47
CA LYS A 305 -3.01 -36.71 26.77
C LYS A 305 -2.20 -37.42 25.68
N LYS A 306 -2.67 -37.40 24.43
CA LYS A 306 -1.94 -37.96 23.28
C LYS A 306 -1.20 -36.87 22.51
N PRO A 307 -0.02 -37.14 21.93
CA PRO A 307 0.69 -36.15 21.11
C PRO A 307 -0.20 -35.59 19.99
N ILE A 308 -0.20 -34.26 19.82
CA ILE A 308 -0.98 -33.60 18.77
C ILE A 308 -0.31 -33.75 17.40
N ASN A 309 -1.12 -33.67 16.34
CA ASN A 309 -0.62 -33.35 15.01
C ASN A 309 -0.40 -31.82 14.91
N ARG A 310 0.85 -31.38 15.05
CA ARG A 310 1.21 -29.95 15.03
C ARG A 310 0.83 -29.25 13.72
N GLU A 311 1.00 -29.91 12.57
CA GLU A 311 0.64 -29.33 11.27
C GLU A 311 -0.87 -29.09 11.16
N ALA A 312 -1.68 -30.06 11.59
CA ALA A 312 -3.13 -29.91 11.60
C ALA A 312 -3.58 -28.76 12.54
N VAL A 313 -2.95 -28.65 13.72
CA VAL A 313 -3.26 -27.59 14.70
C VAL A 313 -2.85 -26.21 14.16
N TYR A 314 -1.66 -26.09 13.57
CA TYR A 314 -1.21 -24.83 12.95
C TYR A 314 -2.17 -24.38 11.85
N ASN A 315 -2.58 -25.29 10.96
CA ASN A 315 -3.54 -24.94 9.91
C ASN A 315 -4.92 -24.59 10.46
N LYS A 316 -5.36 -25.24 11.55
CA LYS A 316 -6.61 -24.93 12.24
C LYS A 316 -6.67 -23.50 12.79
N MET A 317 -5.54 -22.94 13.22
CA MET A 317 -5.47 -21.55 13.70
C MET A 317 -5.99 -20.54 12.66
N PHE A 318 -5.78 -20.79 11.38
CA PHE A 318 -6.21 -19.90 10.29
C PHE A 318 -7.61 -20.22 9.75
N SER A 319 -8.20 -21.34 10.17
CA SER A 319 -9.54 -21.77 9.75
C SER A 319 -10.65 -21.37 10.71
N VAL A 320 -10.32 -20.73 11.84
CA VAL A 320 -11.32 -20.21 12.80
C VAL A 320 -12.20 -19.19 12.07
N PRO A 321 -13.52 -19.43 11.90
CA PRO A 321 -14.33 -18.63 10.99
C PRO A 321 -14.70 -17.27 11.59
N HIS A 322 -15.10 -17.24 12.86
CA HIS A 322 -15.64 -16.07 13.53
C HIS A 322 -15.32 -16.09 15.01
N GLN A 323 -14.97 -14.93 15.58
CA GLN A 323 -14.85 -14.69 17.01
C GLN A 323 -15.59 -13.40 17.40
N VAL A 324 -16.40 -13.49 18.44
CA VAL A 324 -17.11 -12.38 19.08
C VAL A 324 -16.33 -11.98 20.34
N PHE A 325 -15.67 -10.84 20.25
CA PHE A 325 -14.83 -10.31 21.31
C PHE A 325 -15.65 -9.57 22.37
N GLY A 326 -15.30 -9.78 23.63
CA GLY A 326 -15.84 -9.08 24.79
C GLY A 326 -14.80 -8.92 25.88
N VAL A 327 -15.19 -8.34 27.01
CA VAL A 327 -14.29 -8.24 28.19
C VAL A 327 -14.81 -9.09 29.34
N THR A 328 -13.89 -9.66 30.12
CA THR A 328 -14.22 -10.36 31.35
C THR A 328 -13.94 -9.48 32.58
N THR A 329 -14.67 -9.74 33.66
CA THR A 329 -14.52 -9.04 34.95
C THR A 329 -14.50 -10.00 36.14
N GLY A 330 -15.11 -11.18 36.01
CA GLY A 330 -15.12 -12.21 37.06
C GLY A 330 -13.95 -13.20 36.97
N VAL A 331 -13.33 -13.31 35.80
CA VAL A 331 -12.22 -14.23 35.50
C VAL A 331 -11.23 -13.56 34.56
N GLU A 332 -10.03 -14.12 34.44
CA GLU A 332 -8.95 -13.53 33.66
C GLU A 332 -9.15 -13.62 32.14
N GLY A 333 -9.82 -14.67 31.67
CA GLY A 333 -10.20 -14.84 30.28
C GLY A 333 -11.33 -15.84 30.10
N LEU A 334 -11.96 -15.77 28.94
CA LEU A 334 -12.98 -16.70 28.46
C LEU A 334 -12.84 -16.87 26.94
N GLY A 335 -12.37 -18.03 26.51
CA GLY A 335 -12.30 -18.44 25.11
C GLY A 335 -12.99 -19.78 24.89
N GLY A 336 -13.55 -19.97 23.71
CA GLY A 336 -14.13 -21.23 23.29
C GLY A 336 -15.26 -21.06 22.29
N GLY A 337 -15.37 -21.98 21.33
CA GLY A 337 -16.33 -21.84 20.23
C GLY A 337 -16.11 -20.52 19.49
N ASN A 338 -17.12 -19.65 19.49
CA ASN A 338 -17.10 -18.36 18.79
C ASN A 338 -16.89 -17.15 19.71
N VAL A 339 -16.62 -17.31 21.00
CA VAL A 339 -16.42 -16.18 21.93
C VAL A 339 -14.97 -16.08 22.39
N PHE A 340 -14.51 -14.85 22.59
CA PHE A 340 -13.18 -14.56 23.12
C PHE A 340 -13.23 -13.34 24.03
N GLY A 341 -12.62 -13.44 25.20
CA GLY A 341 -12.53 -12.32 26.12
C GLY A 341 -11.32 -12.46 27.03
N ILE A 342 -10.69 -11.33 27.30
CA ILE A 342 -9.69 -11.18 28.34
C ILE A 342 -10.18 -10.15 29.36
N HIS A 343 -9.61 -10.20 30.56
CA HIS A 343 -10.01 -9.32 31.62
C HIS A 343 -9.66 -7.87 31.30
N GLN A 344 -10.60 -6.95 31.55
CA GLN A 344 -10.46 -5.53 31.20
C GLN A 344 -9.13 -4.90 31.69
N ARG A 345 -8.63 -5.33 32.86
CA ARG A 345 -7.34 -4.90 33.41
C ARG A 345 -6.17 -5.06 32.42
N PHE A 346 -6.14 -6.14 31.64
CA PHE A 346 -5.06 -6.38 30.67
C PHE A 346 -5.10 -5.44 29.47
N LEU A 347 -6.26 -4.81 29.20
CA LEU A 347 -6.44 -3.86 28.11
C LEU A 347 -6.06 -2.43 28.52
N GLN A 348 -6.39 -2.06 29.77
CA GLN A 348 -6.22 -0.70 30.30
C GLN A 348 -4.75 -0.38 30.64
N TYR A 349 -3.97 -1.38 31.04
CA TYR A 349 -2.54 -1.24 31.34
C TYR A 349 -1.66 -1.59 30.12
N ASP A 350 -0.35 -1.31 30.22
CA ASP A 350 0.60 -1.66 29.16
C ASP A 350 1.01 -3.14 29.19
N ASP A 351 0.13 -4.03 29.65
CA ASP A 351 0.48 -5.44 29.83
C ASP A 351 0.86 -6.14 28.52
N TYR A 352 0.28 -5.74 27.39
CA TYR A 352 0.66 -6.26 26.07
C TYR A 352 1.85 -5.53 25.42
N TYR A 353 2.38 -4.50 26.07
CA TYR A 353 3.49 -3.68 25.59
C TYR A 353 4.65 -3.59 26.58
N SER A 354 4.53 -4.24 27.72
CA SER A 354 5.55 -4.36 28.76
C SER A 354 6.30 -5.68 28.59
N GLN A 355 7.62 -5.61 28.52
CA GLN A 355 8.47 -6.82 28.45
C GLN A 355 8.43 -7.66 29.73
N LEU A 356 7.80 -7.17 30.81
CA LEU A 356 7.69 -7.84 32.10
C LEU A 356 6.33 -8.55 32.29
N SER A 357 5.35 -8.26 31.43
CA SER A 357 3.97 -8.74 31.58
C SER A 357 3.73 -10.02 30.80
N HIS A 358 4.07 -11.16 31.41
CA HIS A 358 3.83 -12.48 30.81
C HIS A 358 2.39 -12.98 30.99
N TRP A 359 1.69 -12.51 32.01
CA TRP A 359 0.41 -13.06 32.43
C TRP A 359 -0.72 -12.79 31.43
N ALA A 360 -0.77 -11.60 30.84
CA ALA A 360 -1.75 -11.27 29.81
C ALA A 360 -1.57 -12.15 28.56
N LEU A 361 -0.32 -12.40 28.15
CA LEU A 361 0.00 -13.28 27.01
C LEU A 361 -0.31 -14.75 27.31
N GLU A 362 -0.06 -15.20 28.53
CA GLU A 362 -0.45 -16.53 28.99
C GLU A 362 -1.98 -16.70 28.92
N CYS A 363 -2.74 -15.75 29.45
CA CYS A 363 -4.19 -15.76 29.38
C CYS A 363 -4.69 -15.76 27.92
N TRP A 364 -4.18 -14.86 27.06
CA TRP A 364 -4.59 -14.85 25.65
C TRP A 364 -4.33 -16.19 24.96
N SER A 365 -3.14 -16.77 25.14
CA SER A 365 -2.78 -18.05 24.51
C SER A 365 -3.58 -19.23 25.08
N HIS A 366 -3.88 -19.20 26.39
CA HIS A 366 -4.78 -20.16 27.03
C HIS A 366 -6.18 -20.11 26.39
N GLU A 367 -6.78 -18.93 26.31
CA GLU A 367 -8.13 -18.76 25.73
C GLU A 367 -8.16 -19.11 24.25
N PHE A 368 -7.09 -18.80 23.50
CA PHE A 368 -7.00 -19.19 22.10
C PHE A 368 -6.83 -20.71 21.95
N GLY A 369 -6.20 -21.39 22.91
CA GLY A 369 -6.20 -22.85 23.00
C GLY A 369 -7.62 -23.43 23.07
N HIS A 370 -8.51 -22.82 23.85
CA HIS A 370 -9.93 -23.20 23.88
C HIS A 370 -10.66 -22.96 22.56
N VAL A 371 -10.36 -21.86 21.85
CA VAL A 371 -10.88 -21.61 20.48
C VAL A 371 -10.46 -22.71 19.50
N LEU A 372 -9.32 -23.37 19.75
CA LEU A 372 -8.82 -24.50 18.96
C LEU A 372 -9.33 -25.87 19.46
N ASP A 373 -10.34 -25.91 20.32
CA ASP A 373 -10.96 -27.09 20.94
C ASP A 373 -10.06 -27.87 21.93
N PHE A 374 -9.03 -27.22 22.47
CA PHE A 374 -8.28 -27.77 23.59
C PHE A 374 -8.95 -27.38 24.92
N SER A 375 -8.86 -28.27 25.90
CA SER A 375 -9.39 -28.12 27.25
C SER A 375 -8.25 -27.99 28.26
N HIS A 376 -8.57 -27.76 29.52
CA HIS A 376 -7.60 -27.75 30.62
C HIS A 376 -6.80 -29.06 30.76
N ASP A 377 -7.29 -30.16 30.18
CA ASP A 377 -6.56 -31.43 30.12
C ASP A 377 -5.47 -31.46 29.05
N SER A 378 -5.27 -30.40 28.27
CA SER A 378 -4.22 -30.30 27.25
C SER A 378 -3.15 -29.30 27.67
N ASN A 379 -1.88 -29.53 27.25
CA ASN A 379 -0.85 -28.49 27.40
C ASN A 379 -0.87 -27.43 26.26
N MET A 380 -1.98 -27.39 25.53
CA MET A 380 -2.34 -26.33 24.60
C MET A 380 -3.12 -25.20 25.28
N THR A 381 -3.57 -25.36 26.52
CA THR A 381 -4.16 -24.27 27.33
C THR A 381 -3.30 -23.96 28.55
N TYR A 382 -2.83 -25.00 29.26
CA TYR A 382 -1.91 -24.84 30.41
C TYR A 382 -0.52 -25.39 30.12
N ARG A 383 0.45 -25.10 30.99
CA ARG A 383 1.68 -25.89 31.04
C ARG A 383 1.37 -27.25 31.68
N GLY A 384 2.09 -28.29 31.28
CA GLY A 384 1.91 -29.59 31.90
C GLY A 384 2.90 -30.65 31.42
N GLY A 385 2.65 -31.88 31.81
CA GLY A 385 3.58 -32.99 31.58
C GLY A 385 4.85 -32.89 32.45
N PRO A 386 5.82 -33.80 32.23
CA PRO A 386 7.01 -33.92 33.08
C PRO A 386 7.87 -32.65 33.16
N ASP A 387 7.92 -31.88 32.07
CA ASP A 387 8.75 -30.67 31.98
C ASP A 387 8.04 -29.39 32.43
N ASN A 388 6.74 -29.48 32.74
CA ASN A 388 5.86 -28.34 33.01
C ASN A 388 5.96 -27.26 31.91
N LYS A 389 5.75 -27.67 30.66
CA LYS A 389 5.83 -26.82 29.45
C LYS A 389 4.58 -26.95 28.59
N GLY A 390 4.31 -25.94 27.78
CA GLY A 390 3.16 -25.95 26.88
C GLY A 390 3.22 -24.90 25.78
N TYR A 391 2.19 -24.88 24.95
CA TYR A 391 2.00 -23.94 23.85
C TYR A 391 2.12 -22.47 24.29
N VAL A 392 1.61 -22.14 25.48
CA VAL A 392 1.66 -20.78 26.05
C VAL A 392 3.10 -20.25 26.15
N ASP A 393 4.09 -21.11 26.41
CA ASP A 393 5.50 -20.72 26.47
C ASP A 393 6.04 -20.20 25.13
N ILE A 394 5.52 -20.74 24.03
CA ILE A 394 5.90 -20.36 22.67
C ILE A 394 5.40 -18.94 22.38
N VAL A 395 4.13 -18.69 22.71
CA VAL A 395 3.48 -17.39 22.47
C VAL A 395 4.14 -16.31 23.32
N ILE A 396 4.29 -16.54 24.63
CA ILE A 396 4.88 -15.56 25.55
C ILE A 396 6.29 -15.16 25.10
N ARG A 397 7.15 -16.16 24.83
CA ARG A 397 8.55 -15.90 24.45
C ARG A 397 8.65 -15.21 23.10
N LEU A 398 7.91 -15.69 22.11
CA LEU A 398 7.97 -15.09 20.77
C LEU A 398 7.41 -13.68 20.77
N TYR A 399 6.26 -13.44 21.41
CA TYR A 399 5.69 -12.11 21.50
C TYR A 399 6.68 -11.15 22.17
N GLY A 400 7.27 -11.54 23.30
CA GLY A 400 8.29 -10.74 23.99
C GLY A 400 9.51 -10.42 23.12
N ASP A 401 9.98 -11.37 22.32
CA ASP A 401 11.10 -11.16 21.39
C ASP A 401 10.73 -10.21 20.23
N LEU A 402 9.53 -10.37 19.65
CA LEU A 402 9.04 -9.49 18.59
C LEU A 402 8.85 -8.07 19.11
N LEU A 403 8.25 -7.93 20.30
CA LEU A 403 8.06 -6.65 20.98
C LEU A 403 9.41 -5.95 21.25
N ARG A 404 10.39 -6.66 21.82
CA ARG A 404 11.72 -6.12 22.13
C ARG A 404 12.46 -5.62 20.87
N ASN A 405 12.31 -6.33 19.76
CA ASN A 405 12.98 -6.00 18.51
C ASN A 405 12.19 -5.01 17.64
N GLY A 406 11.01 -4.57 18.08
CA GLY A 406 10.11 -3.74 17.27
C GLY A 406 9.56 -4.45 16.03
N ASP A 407 9.63 -5.79 16.00
CA ASP A 407 9.21 -6.62 14.86
C ASP A 407 7.77 -7.11 15.01
N ILE A 408 6.87 -6.20 15.36
CA ILE A 408 5.43 -6.47 15.54
C ILE A 408 4.65 -5.20 15.12
N PRO A 409 3.40 -5.30 14.60
CA PRO A 409 2.67 -4.13 14.13
C PRO A 409 2.61 -2.97 15.13
N PHE A 410 2.29 -3.26 16.39
CA PHE A 410 2.24 -2.29 17.48
C PHE A 410 3.20 -2.70 18.59
N TRP A 411 4.42 -2.15 18.55
CA TRP A 411 5.44 -2.42 19.57
C TRP A 411 5.35 -1.50 20.80
N LYS A 412 4.43 -0.52 20.76
CA LYS A 412 4.06 0.37 21.85
C LYS A 412 2.54 0.50 21.89
N ASN A 413 2.01 0.85 23.05
CA ASN A 413 0.60 1.19 23.19
C ASN A 413 0.29 2.44 22.33
N PRO A 414 -0.58 2.37 21.31
CA PRO A 414 -0.85 3.50 20.44
C PRO A 414 -1.70 4.60 21.10
N TYR A 415 -2.18 4.39 22.32
CA TYR A 415 -3.02 5.32 23.07
C TYR A 415 -2.30 6.00 24.25
N LYS A 416 -0.98 5.84 24.37
CA LYS A 416 -0.17 6.41 25.46
C LYS A 416 1.08 7.11 24.97
#